data_AF-A0A6F8X2K4-F1
#
_entry.id   AF-A0A6F8X2K4-F1
#
_cell.length_a   1.000
_cell.length_b   1.000
_cell.length_c   1.000
_cell.angle_alpha   90.00
_cell.angle_beta   90.00
_cell.angle_gamma   90.00
#
_symmetry.space_group_name_H-M   'P 1'
#
loop_
_entity.id
_entity.type
_entity.pdbx_description
1 polymer ?
#
loop_
_entity_poly.entity_id
_entity_poly.type
_entity_poly.pdbx_seq_one_letter_code
_entity_poly.pdbx_strand_id
1 'polypeptide(L)' 'ACGKGYEFDTGKGIGFEDQRTNHMPLKGPKELLEHYKKLNFFDFKHAVTGARLVKLQHPEAETYAGSVHDKAGATCE' A
#
# COMPACT_ATOMS: atom_id res chain seq x y z
N ALA A 1 4.98 3.01 14.00
CA ALA A 1 5.76 4.06 13.32
C ALA A 1 5.38 4.01 11.85
N CYS A 2 4.94 5.12 11.26
CA CYS A 2 4.55 5.17 9.85
C CYS A 2 5.80 4.93 8.97
N GLY A 3 5.66 4.13 7.90
CA GLY A 3 6.70 3.90 6.90
C GLY A 3 7.61 2.68 7.13
N LYS A 4 7.75 2.15 8.35
CA LYS A 4 8.41 0.86 8.59
C LYS A 4 7.42 -0.29 8.48
N GLY A 5 7.91 -1.49 8.19
CA GLY A 5 7.07 -2.68 8.06
C GLY A 5 7.85 -3.98 8.26
N TYR A 6 7.33 -5.05 7.67
CA TYR A 6 7.84 -6.40 7.82
C TYR A 6 7.71 -7.18 6.51
N GLU A 7 8.59 -8.15 6.31
CA GLU A 7 8.49 -9.08 5.19
C GLU A 7 7.35 -10.08 5.37
N PHE A 8 6.51 -10.26 4.35
CA PHE A 8 5.44 -11.26 4.34
C PHE A 8 5.98 -12.67 4.57
N ASP A 9 7.06 -13.06 3.92
CA ASP A 9 7.54 -14.45 3.98
C ASP A 9 8.24 -14.76 5.30
N THR A 10 9.17 -13.88 5.71
CA THR A 10 10.07 -14.13 6.85
C THR A 10 9.61 -13.48 8.16
N GLY A 11 8.79 -12.43 8.09
CA GLY A 11 8.45 -11.58 9.23
C GLY A 11 9.59 -10.68 9.71
N LYS A 12 10.71 -10.61 8.97
CA LYS A 12 11.84 -9.72 9.27
C LYS A 12 11.39 -8.26 9.21
N GLY A 13 11.83 -7.44 10.16
CA GLY A 13 11.56 -6.01 10.16
C GLY A 13 12.30 -5.28 9.03
N ILE A 14 11.61 -4.31 8.44
CA ILE A 14 12.12 -3.43 7.38
C ILE A 14 12.26 -2.03 7.97
N GLY A 15 13.50 -1.53 8.04
CA GLY A 15 13.83 -0.20 8.54
C GLY A 15 13.88 0.86 7.43
N PHE A 16 14.10 2.12 7.84
CA PHE A 16 14.07 3.29 6.95
C PHE A 16 15.23 3.32 5.93
N GLU A 17 16.22 2.46 6.10
CA GLU A 17 17.29 2.23 5.12
C GLU A 17 16.80 1.55 3.84
N ASP A 18 15.64 0.90 3.88
CA ASP A 18 15.06 0.18 2.74
C ASP A 18 14.16 1.11 1.91
N GLN A 19 14.33 1.10 0.59
CA GLN A 19 13.54 1.91 -0.34
C GLN A 19 12.04 1.62 -0.25
N ARG A 20 11.64 0.42 0.19
CA ARG A 20 10.23 0.06 0.41
C ARG A 20 9.53 0.96 1.44
N THR A 21 10.27 1.66 2.29
CA THR A 21 9.72 2.58 3.29
C THR A 21 9.31 3.94 2.73
N ASN A 22 9.66 4.23 1.47
CA ASN A 22 9.18 5.37 0.71
C ASN A 22 8.66 4.90 -0.66
N HIS A 23 7.58 4.12 -0.62
CA HIS A 23 7.03 3.44 -1.80
C HIS A 23 5.61 3.91 -2.09
N MET A 24 5.37 4.43 -3.31
CA MET A 24 4.03 4.71 -3.81
C MET A 24 3.57 3.52 -4.66
N PRO A 25 2.47 2.82 -4.30
CA PRO A 25 2.02 1.64 -5.03
C PRO A 25 1.54 1.98 -6.44
N LEU A 26 0.87 3.13 -6.64
CA LEU A 26 0.27 3.51 -7.93
C LEU A 26 -0.59 2.36 -8.50
N LYS A 27 -1.36 1.72 -7.62
CA LYS A 27 -2.24 0.58 -7.93
C LYS A 27 -3.64 0.85 -7.44
N GLY A 28 -4.62 0.41 -8.22
CA GLY A 28 -6.01 0.46 -7.82
C GLY A 28 -6.31 -0.49 -6.65
N PRO A 29 -7.47 -0.32 -5.99
CA PRO A 29 -7.83 -1.07 -4.77
C PRO A 29 -7.86 -2.59 -4.96
N LYS A 30 -8.14 -3.07 -6.18
CA LYS A 30 -8.20 -4.51 -6.50
C LYS A 30 -6.82 -5.16 -6.65
N GLU A 31 -5.78 -4.37 -6.85
CA GLU A 31 -4.41 -4.85 -7.13
C GLU A 31 -3.47 -4.68 -5.93
N LEU A 32 -3.82 -3.83 -4.97
CA LEU A 32 -2.95 -3.45 -3.85
C LEU A 32 -2.41 -4.65 -3.05
N LEU A 33 -3.26 -5.62 -2.72
CA LEU A 33 -2.84 -6.76 -1.91
C LEU A 33 -1.78 -7.61 -2.62
N GLU A 34 -2.00 -7.92 -3.89
CA GLU A 34 -1.05 -8.71 -4.68
C GLU A 34 0.26 -7.95 -4.92
N HIS A 35 0.18 -6.63 -5.11
CA HIS A 35 1.35 -5.76 -5.18
C HIS A 35 2.21 -5.84 -3.90
N TYR A 36 1.62 -5.70 -2.71
CA TYR A 36 2.35 -5.74 -1.45
C TYR A 36 2.90 -7.13 -1.10
N LYS A 37 2.20 -8.20 -1.49
CA LYS A 37 2.75 -9.56 -1.40
C LYS A 37 3.98 -9.74 -2.29
N LYS A 38 3.91 -9.28 -3.55
CA LYS A 38 5.05 -9.33 -4.48
C LYS A 38 6.23 -8.48 -4.01
N LEU A 39 5.97 -7.33 -3.38
CA LEU A 39 6.98 -6.49 -2.75
C LEU A 39 7.54 -7.10 -1.45
N ASN A 40 6.92 -8.19 -0.98
CA ASN A 40 7.21 -8.84 0.29
C ASN A 40 7.18 -7.84 1.46
N PHE A 41 6.07 -7.10 1.60
CA PHE A 41 5.91 -6.05 2.61
C PHE A 41 4.50 -6.04 3.22
N PHE A 42 4.40 -6.02 4.55
CA PHE A 42 3.19 -5.66 5.29
C PHE A 42 3.52 -4.69 6.44
N ASP A 43 2.57 -3.86 6.85
CA ASP A 43 2.80 -2.80 7.83
C ASP A 43 2.82 -3.32 9.27
N PHE A 44 1.81 -4.10 9.66
CA PHE A 44 1.67 -4.55 11.05
C PHE A 44 0.91 -5.87 11.16
N LYS A 45 1.11 -6.55 12.30
CA LYS A 45 0.27 -7.68 12.70
C LYS A 45 -0.91 -7.16 13.51
N HIS A 46 -2.13 -7.55 13.14
CA HIS A 46 -3.32 -7.25 13.91
C HIS A 46 -3.18 -7.81 15.33
N ALA A 47 -3.40 -6.98 16.36
CA ALA A 47 -3.04 -7.29 17.73
C ALA A 47 -3.78 -8.52 18.31
N VAL A 48 -5.00 -8.78 17.84
CA VAL A 48 -5.84 -9.88 18.33
C VAL A 48 -5.70 -11.14 17.47
N THR A 49 -5.74 -10.98 16.15
CA THR A 49 -5.84 -12.12 15.21
C THR A 49 -4.48 -12.58 14.71
N GLY A 50 -3.43 -11.79 14.92
CA GLY A 50 -2.10 -12.05 14.36
C GLY A 50 -2.02 -11.88 12.84
N ALA A 51 -3.11 -11.50 12.17
CA ALA A 51 -3.16 -11.33 10.73
C ALA A 51 -2.19 -10.25 10.26
N ARG A 52 -1.48 -10.50 9.16
CA ARG A 52 -0.57 -9.53 8.53
C ARG A 52 -1.41 -8.56 7.70
N LEU A 53 -1.37 -7.27 8.04
CA LEU A 53 -2.20 -6.24 7.43
C LEU A 53 -1.35 -5.16 6.76
N VAL A 54 -1.90 -4.62 5.67
CA VAL A 54 -1.39 -3.43 4.98
C VAL A 54 -2.21 -2.22 5.44
N LYS A 55 -1.56 -1.14 5.83
CA LYS A 55 -2.21 0.12 6.20
C LYS A 55 -2.34 0.97 4.95
N LEU A 56 -3.57 1.25 4.52
CA LEU A 56 -3.85 2.15 3.40
C LEU A 56 -3.93 3.61 3.88
N GLN A 57 -3.48 4.55 3.06
CA GLN A 57 -3.57 5.99 3.29
C GLN A 57 -4.10 6.68 2.03
N HIS A 58 -5.10 7.55 2.22
CA HIS A 58 -5.63 8.54 1.28
C HIS A 58 -5.27 8.27 -0.21
N PRO A 59 -5.87 7.23 -0.82
CA PRO A 59 -5.55 6.81 -2.18
C PRO A 59 -6.42 7.56 -3.20
N GLU A 60 -6.55 8.88 -3.07
CA GLU A 60 -7.47 9.66 -3.91
C GLU A 60 -7.07 9.58 -5.38
N ALA A 61 -5.79 9.70 -5.70
CA ALA A 61 -5.30 9.64 -7.08
C ALA A 61 -5.59 8.27 -7.72
N GLU A 62 -5.30 7.17 -7.03
CA GLU A 62 -5.55 5.82 -7.54
C GLU A 62 -7.04 5.46 -7.59
N THR A 63 -7.86 6.06 -6.71
CA THR A 63 -9.32 5.89 -6.72
C THR A 63 -9.97 6.73 -7.83
N TYR A 64 -9.40 7.90 -8.12
CA TYR A 64 -9.83 8.80 -9.18
C TYR A 64 -9.59 8.23 -10.57
N ALA A 65 -8.41 7.61 -10.78
CA ALA A 65 -8.00 7.06 -12.05
C ALA A 65 -8.99 6.00 -12.58
N GLY A 66 -9.49 6.20 -13.78
CA GLY A 66 -10.49 5.34 -14.44
C GLY A 66 -11.95 5.62 -14.07
N SER A 67 -12.21 6.61 -13.21
CA SER A 67 -13.58 7.09 -12.89
C SER A 67 -14.26 7.73 -14.10
N VAL A 68 -15.57 8.01 -13.98
CA VAL A 68 -16.32 8.72 -15.04
C VAL A 68 -15.77 10.14 -15.26
N HIS A 69 -15.40 10.84 -14.18
CA HIS A 69 -14.83 12.19 -14.24
C HIS A 69 -13.46 12.19 -14.92
N ASP A 70 -12.58 11.25 -14.54
CA ASP A 70 -11.27 11.08 -15.17
C ASP A 70 -11.39 10.82 -16.68
N LYS A 71 -12.26 9.90 -17.07
CA LYS A 71 -12.54 9.58 -18.48
C LYS A 71 -13.14 10.75 -19.25
N ALA A 72 -13.80 11.68 -18.57
CA ALA A 72 -14.36 12.90 -19.15
C ALA A 72 -13.35 14.05 -19.21
N GLY A 73 -12.11 13.86 -18.72
CA GLY A 73 -11.06 14.87 -18.72
C GLY A 73 -11.22 15.93 -17.62
N ALA A 74 -12.09 15.71 -16.63
CA ALA A 74 -12.08 16.53 -15.43
C ALA A 74 -10.73 16.36 -14.70
N THR A 75 -10.32 17.34 -13.93
CA THR A 75 -9.09 17.28 -13.13
C THR A 75 -9.39 17.71 -11.69
N CYS A 76 -8.40 17.61 -10.81
CA CYS A 76 -8.52 18.04 -9.42
C CYS A 76 -8.57 19.57 -9.23
N GLU A 77 -8.39 20.33 -10.32
CA GLU A 77 -8.27 21.80 -10.32
C GLU A 77 -9.62 22.52 -10.28
#